data_AF-A0A1Q9NBK0-F1
#
_entry.id   AF-A0A1Q9NBK0-F1
#
_cell.length_a   1.000
_cell.length_b   1.000
_cell.length_c   1.000
_cell.angle_alpha   90.00
_cell.angle_beta   90.00
_cell.angle_gamma   90.00
#
_symmetry.space_group_name_H-M   'P 1'
#
loop_
_entity.id
_entity.type
_entity.pdbx_description
1 polymer ?
#
loop_
_entity_poly.entity_id
_entity_poly.type
_entity_poly.pdbx_seq_one_letter_code
_entity_poly.pdbx_strand_id
1 'polypeptide(L)'
;MLILNDQGSFNFIRSLIFIDELARAGITDVCISPGSRSTPLALAFYHHGEFNIHIIVDERSAAFFAMGIAKGSKLPVVLLCTSGTATANYFPAIIESDKTNIPLIIITADRPLKLRNTGVNQIIDQIELYGNKVRCFEDILEPNISEYNKSKIREYTDYLRNTACKIISSSTKKYQNGPVHINFSFSKPLEPKNQNLIDGLKKLLTEDDLFKGKKGNLPFVSKILQKSEYNISNLENLMGLISDARRIIVLGGPQEDEKELPNKITEL
;
A
#
# COMPACT_ATOMS: atom_id res chain seq x y z
N MET A 1 1.54 7.86 -27.45
CA MET A 1 0.41 7.00 -27.88
C MET A 1 0.84 5.58 -28.26
N LEU A 2 2.06 5.38 -28.79
CA LEU A 2 2.66 4.05 -29.08
C LEU A 2 2.82 3.10 -27.88
N ILE A 3 2.79 3.65 -26.67
CA ILE A 3 3.20 2.96 -25.44
C ILE A 3 2.13 1.97 -24.91
N LEU A 4 0.86 2.11 -25.31
CA LEU A 4 -0.25 1.26 -24.84
C LEU A 4 -0.68 0.21 -25.88
N ASN A 5 0.09 0.02 -26.95
CA ASN A 5 -0.25 -0.90 -28.04
C ASN A 5 -0.02 -2.38 -27.69
N ASP A 6 0.61 -2.66 -26.54
CA ASP A 6 0.76 -4.02 -26.04
C ASP A 6 0.41 -4.12 -24.55
N GLN A 7 -0.20 -5.26 -24.21
CA GLN A 7 -0.67 -5.58 -22.87
C GLN A 7 0.42 -5.53 -21.80
N GLY A 8 1.65 -5.92 -22.14
CA GLY A 8 2.76 -5.99 -21.20
C GLY A 8 3.20 -4.60 -20.76
N SER A 9 3.38 -3.70 -21.73
CA SER A 9 3.64 -2.28 -21.48
C SER A 9 2.50 -1.62 -20.72
N PHE A 10 1.25 -1.92 -21.08
CA PHE A 10 0.07 -1.43 -20.35
C PHE A 10 0.08 -1.86 -18.88
N ASN A 11 0.30 -3.16 -18.62
CA ASN A 11 0.40 -3.72 -17.27
C ASN A 11 1.50 -3.07 -16.45
N PHE A 12 2.66 -2.84 -17.06
CA PHE A 12 3.80 -2.20 -16.41
C PHE A 12 3.50 -0.73 -16.05
N ILE A 13 2.90 0.03 -16.96
CA ILE A 13 2.63 1.47 -16.75
C ILE A 13 1.62 1.71 -15.66
N ARG A 14 0.51 0.97 -15.65
CA ARG A 14 -0.49 1.10 -14.59
C ARG A 14 0.10 0.75 -13.21
N SER A 15 0.98 -0.24 -13.15
CA SER A 15 1.73 -0.58 -11.94
C SER A 15 2.66 0.55 -11.54
N LEU A 16 3.40 1.12 -12.49
CA LEU A 16 4.31 2.23 -12.25
C LEU A 16 3.59 3.48 -11.74
N ILE A 17 2.44 3.85 -12.32
CA ILE A 17 1.64 5.00 -11.89
C ILE A 17 1.22 4.84 -10.43
N PHE A 18 0.73 3.66 -10.05
CA PHE A 18 0.32 3.38 -8.67
C PHE A 18 1.52 3.46 -7.71
N ILE A 19 2.66 2.88 -8.09
CA ILE A 19 3.89 2.85 -7.28
C ILE A 19 4.53 4.23 -7.14
N ASP A 20 4.54 5.04 -8.21
CA ASP A 20 4.97 6.44 -8.19
C ASP A 20 4.13 7.26 -7.19
N GLU A 21 2.82 6.99 -7.10
CA GLU A 21 1.98 7.64 -6.10
C GLU A 21 2.28 7.19 -4.66
N LEU A 22 2.63 5.91 -4.45
CA LEU A 22 3.11 5.44 -3.14
C LEU A 22 4.41 6.14 -2.72
N ALA A 23 5.36 6.29 -3.66
CA ALA A 23 6.63 6.95 -3.40
C ALA A 23 6.45 8.44 -3.06
N ARG A 24 5.60 9.14 -3.83
CA ARG A 24 5.20 10.54 -3.54
C ARG A 24 4.62 10.72 -2.14
N ALA A 25 3.94 9.69 -1.62
CA ALA A 25 3.40 9.68 -0.27
C ALA A 25 4.43 9.36 0.82
N GLY A 26 5.69 9.16 0.46
CA GLY A 26 6.79 8.89 1.40
C GLY A 26 6.92 7.43 1.81
N ILE A 27 6.33 6.49 1.06
CA ILE A 27 6.55 5.06 1.28
C ILE A 27 7.89 4.68 0.67
N THR A 28 8.75 4.06 1.48
CA THR A 28 10.15 3.80 1.12
C THR A 28 10.50 2.33 1.00
N ASP A 29 9.69 1.42 1.54
CA ASP A 29 10.07 0.02 1.69
C ASP A 29 9.01 -0.93 1.11
N VAL A 30 9.49 -1.96 0.39
CA VAL A 30 8.66 -3.03 -0.16
C VAL A 30 9.31 -4.39 0.08
N CYS A 31 8.52 -5.33 0.59
CA CYS A 31 8.87 -6.75 0.69
C CYS A 31 8.21 -7.51 -0.45
N ILE A 32 9.01 -8.12 -1.34
CA ILE A 32 8.55 -8.81 -2.53
C ILE A 32 8.75 -10.31 -2.38
N SER A 33 7.66 -11.05 -2.44
CA SER A 33 7.65 -12.50 -2.58
C SER A 33 7.56 -12.87 -4.08
N PRO A 34 8.56 -13.57 -4.65
CA PRO A 34 8.67 -13.78 -6.10
C PRO A 34 7.48 -14.55 -6.71
N GLY A 35 7.08 -14.15 -7.92
CA GLY A 35 6.15 -14.96 -8.72
C GLY A 35 5.76 -14.31 -10.04
N SER A 36 5.32 -15.13 -11.01
CA SER A 36 5.09 -14.65 -12.39
C SER A 36 3.96 -13.63 -12.48
N ARG A 37 2.82 -13.81 -11.78
CA ARG A 37 1.68 -12.88 -11.92
C ARG A 37 2.00 -11.47 -11.42
N SER A 38 2.91 -11.35 -10.46
CA SER A 38 3.33 -10.06 -9.86
C SER A 38 4.45 -9.36 -10.64
N THR A 39 4.93 -9.94 -11.76
CA THR A 39 5.98 -9.34 -12.60
C THR A 39 5.77 -7.86 -12.94
N PRO A 40 4.58 -7.39 -13.37
CA PRO A 40 4.37 -5.98 -13.70
C PRO A 40 4.64 -5.05 -12.51
N LEU A 41 4.21 -5.44 -11.30
CA LEU A 41 4.42 -4.69 -10.07
C LEU A 41 5.88 -4.75 -9.61
N ALA A 42 6.48 -5.95 -9.65
CA ALA A 42 7.87 -6.13 -9.26
C ALA A 42 8.83 -5.32 -10.16
N LEU A 43 8.61 -5.33 -11.48
CA LEU A 43 9.37 -4.51 -12.42
C LEU A 43 9.14 -3.02 -12.16
N ALA A 44 7.91 -2.60 -11.87
CA ALA A 44 7.62 -1.21 -11.59
C ALA A 44 8.31 -0.71 -10.30
N PHE A 45 8.34 -1.51 -9.23
CA PHE A 45 9.12 -1.19 -8.02
C PHE A 45 10.61 -1.08 -8.34
N TYR A 46 11.15 -2.04 -9.07
CA TYR A 46 12.57 -2.09 -9.45
C TYR A 46 12.98 -0.87 -10.28
N HIS A 47 12.19 -0.51 -11.30
CA HIS A 47 12.52 0.59 -12.21
C HIS A 47 12.13 1.98 -11.68
N HIS A 48 11.23 2.08 -10.69
CA HIS A 48 10.94 3.36 -10.03
C HIS A 48 12.17 3.92 -9.31
N GLY A 49 12.91 3.05 -8.60
CA GLY A 49 14.22 3.37 -8.03
C GLY A 49 14.22 4.15 -6.70
N GLU A 50 13.05 4.47 -6.13
CA GLU A 50 12.93 5.15 -4.82
C GLU A 50 12.62 4.21 -3.64
N PHE A 51 12.46 2.91 -3.89
CA PHE A 51 12.12 1.93 -2.85
C PHE A 51 13.34 1.09 -2.44
N ASN A 52 13.47 0.84 -1.14
CA ASN A 52 14.25 -0.25 -0.58
C ASN A 52 13.50 -1.56 -0.84
N ILE A 53 14.07 -2.42 -1.70
CA ILE A 53 13.44 -3.68 -2.10
C ILE A 53 14.02 -4.83 -1.30
N HIS A 54 13.16 -5.52 -0.57
CA HIS A 54 13.50 -6.71 0.23
C HIS A 54 12.89 -7.94 -0.42
N ILE A 55 13.70 -8.81 -1.02
CA ILE A 55 13.21 -10.04 -1.66
C ILE A 55 13.23 -11.16 -0.63
N ILE A 56 12.06 -11.72 -0.30
CA ILE A 56 11.91 -12.78 0.70
C ILE A 56 11.03 -13.87 0.11
N VAL A 57 11.52 -15.11 0.10
CA VAL A 57 10.87 -16.22 -0.62
C VAL A 57 9.60 -16.72 0.07
N ASP A 58 9.64 -16.88 1.39
CA ASP A 58 8.48 -17.32 2.18
C ASP A 58 7.58 -16.11 2.48
N GLU A 59 6.37 -16.09 1.92
CA GLU A 59 5.42 -14.99 2.09
C GLU A 59 5.10 -14.72 3.57
N ARG A 60 4.91 -15.77 4.37
CA ARG A 60 4.58 -15.60 5.79
C ARG A 60 5.72 -14.90 6.52
N SER A 61 6.96 -15.30 6.28
CA SER A 61 8.14 -14.63 6.83
C SER A 61 8.29 -13.20 6.29
N ALA A 62 8.05 -12.98 5.00
CA ALA A 62 8.09 -11.67 4.38
C ALA A 62 7.13 -10.68 5.06
N ALA A 63 5.93 -11.15 5.41
CA ALA A 63 4.92 -10.32 6.06
C ALA A 63 5.29 -9.90 7.48
N PHE A 64 5.86 -10.81 8.28
CA PHE A 64 6.39 -10.44 9.60
C PHE A 64 7.63 -9.54 9.50
N PHE A 65 8.48 -9.73 8.49
CA PHE A 65 9.62 -8.86 8.25
C PHE A 65 9.18 -7.43 7.89
N ALA A 66 8.21 -7.27 6.98
CA ALA A 66 7.60 -5.98 6.65
C ALA A 66 6.97 -5.32 7.88
N MET A 67 6.28 -6.09 8.73
CA MET A 67 5.71 -5.59 9.98
C MET A 67 6.78 -5.08 10.93
N GLY A 68 7.94 -5.74 11.00
CA GLY A 68 9.11 -5.27 11.76
C GLY A 68 9.64 -3.93 11.25
N ILE A 69 9.79 -3.78 9.93
CA ILE A 69 10.18 -2.50 9.31
C ILE A 69 9.15 -1.42 9.65
N ALA A 70 7.86 -1.68 9.43
CA ALA A 70 6.79 -0.71 9.68
C ALA A 70 6.74 -0.26 11.15
N LYS A 71 6.96 -1.20 12.07
CA LYS A 71 7.02 -0.91 13.51
C LYS A 71 8.19 0.00 13.88
N GLY A 72 9.37 -0.24 13.27
CA GLY A 72 10.58 0.53 13.52
C GLY A 72 10.60 1.91 12.85
N SER A 73 10.11 2.00 11.61
CA SER A 73 10.10 3.24 10.83
C SER A 73 8.89 4.14 11.13
N LYS A 74 7.82 3.57 11.71
CA LYS A 74 6.51 4.22 11.86
C LYS A 74 5.89 4.66 10.53
N LEU A 75 6.33 4.08 9.42
CA LEU A 75 5.80 4.30 8.09
C LEU A 75 5.15 3.01 7.55
N PRO A 76 4.14 3.10 6.68
CA PRO A 76 3.60 1.92 6.02
C PRO A 76 4.67 1.20 5.19
N VAL A 77 4.62 -0.12 5.18
CA VAL A 77 5.51 -0.97 4.36
C VAL A 77 4.67 -1.78 3.39
N VAL A 78 5.12 -1.87 2.14
CA VAL A 78 4.42 -2.63 1.11
C VAL A 78 4.79 -4.10 1.18
N LEU A 79 3.79 -4.97 1.03
CA LEU A 79 3.96 -6.39 0.76
C LEU A 79 3.47 -6.69 -0.66
N LEU A 80 4.28 -7.37 -1.47
CA LEU A 80 3.92 -7.78 -2.82
C LEU A 80 4.04 -9.29 -2.95
N CYS A 81 2.98 -9.97 -3.39
CA CYS A 81 3.05 -11.40 -3.76
C CYS A 81 2.29 -11.69 -5.05
N THR A 82 2.50 -12.91 -5.56
CA THR A 82 1.74 -13.46 -6.69
C THR A 82 0.37 -13.98 -6.26
N SER A 83 -0.40 -14.54 -7.20
CA SER A 83 -1.73 -15.08 -6.93
C SER A 83 -1.68 -16.44 -6.21
N GLY A 84 -2.82 -16.88 -5.67
CA GLY A 84 -2.95 -18.21 -5.06
C GLY A 84 -2.56 -18.23 -3.59
N THR A 85 -2.00 -19.34 -3.10
CA THR A 85 -1.70 -19.51 -1.66
C THR A 85 -0.68 -18.50 -1.11
N ALA A 86 0.11 -17.87 -1.97
CA ALA A 86 1.01 -16.78 -1.62
C ALA A 86 0.29 -15.68 -0.81
N THR A 87 -0.89 -15.25 -1.26
CA THR A 87 -1.67 -14.23 -0.54
C THR A 87 -2.15 -14.75 0.83
N ALA A 88 -2.60 -16.00 0.93
CA ALA A 88 -3.07 -16.58 2.19
C ALA A 88 -1.95 -16.67 3.26
N ASN A 89 -0.69 -16.84 2.84
CA ASN A 89 0.44 -16.88 3.75
C ASN A 89 0.74 -15.54 4.44
N TYR A 90 0.27 -14.41 3.90
CA TYR A 90 0.36 -13.11 4.59
C TYR A 90 -0.62 -12.98 5.76
N PHE A 91 -1.67 -13.80 5.82
CA PHE A 91 -2.78 -13.60 6.76
C PHE A 91 -2.38 -13.57 8.25
N PRO A 92 -1.46 -14.42 8.75
CA PRO A 92 -1.03 -14.37 10.15
C PRO A 92 -0.46 -13.00 10.56
N ALA A 93 0.39 -12.40 9.72
CA ALA A 93 0.98 -11.09 9.98
C ALA A 93 -0.05 -9.95 9.80
N ILE A 94 -1.02 -10.11 8.89
CA ILE A 94 -2.13 -9.15 8.73
C ILE A 94 -3.02 -9.13 9.98
N ILE A 95 -3.32 -10.30 10.57
CA ILE A 95 -4.07 -10.38 11.83
C ILE A 95 -3.31 -9.68 12.96
N GLU A 96 -1.99 -9.88 13.06
CA GLU A 96 -1.17 -9.20 14.07
C GLU A 96 -1.14 -7.69 13.83
N SER A 97 -0.87 -7.26 12.61
CA SER A 97 -0.87 -5.86 12.17
C SER A 97 -2.21 -5.16 12.43
N ASP A 98 -3.34 -5.85 12.24
CA ASP A 98 -4.69 -5.38 12.62
C ASP A 98 -4.78 -5.10 14.13
N LYS A 99 -4.28 -6.01 14.96
CA LYS A 99 -4.35 -5.93 16.42
C LYS A 99 -3.39 -4.92 17.03
N THR A 100 -2.24 -4.73 16.40
CA THR A 100 -1.18 -3.83 16.90
C THR A 100 -1.15 -2.49 16.17
N ASN A 101 -2.12 -2.22 15.29
CA ASN A 101 -2.21 -0.99 14.50
C ASN A 101 -0.94 -0.66 13.68
N ILE A 102 -0.24 -1.69 13.20
CA ILE A 102 0.95 -1.51 12.37
C ILE A 102 0.52 -1.33 10.91
N PRO A 103 0.90 -0.25 10.21
CA PRO A 103 0.45 -0.01 8.86
C PRO A 103 1.17 -0.91 7.84
N LEU A 104 0.40 -1.71 7.09
CA LEU A 104 0.90 -2.54 5.99
C LEU A 104 0.06 -2.30 4.73
N ILE A 105 0.70 -2.23 3.58
CA ILE A 105 0.03 -2.11 2.28
C ILE A 105 0.22 -3.43 1.53
N ILE A 106 -0.80 -4.28 1.52
CA ILE A 106 -0.75 -5.61 0.91
C ILE A 106 -1.21 -5.53 -0.54
N ILE A 107 -0.29 -5.74 -1.47
CA ILE A 107 -0.55 -5.77 -2.91
C ILE A 107 -0.46 -7.22 -3.41
N THR A 108 -1.58 -7.75 -3.88
CA THR A 108 -1.65 -9.11 -4.43
C THR A 108 -1.88 -9.04 -5.92
N ALA A 109 -1.04 -9.71 -6.70
CA ALA A 109 -1.33 -9.88 -8.11
C ALA A 109 -2.35 -11.01 -8.32
N ASP A 110 -3.26 -10.84 -9.28
CA ASP A 110 -4.37 -11.74 -9.54
C ASP A 110 -4.58 -11.94 -11.04
N ARG A 111 -5.39 -12.94 -11.37
CA ARG A 111 -5.83 -13.25 -12.73
C ARG A 111 -7.00 -12.34 -13.11
N PRO A 112 -7.18 -12.05 -14.42
CA PRO A 112 -8.29 -11.24 -14.88
C PRO A 112 -9.64 -11.88 -14.53
N LEU A 113 -10.65 -11.04 -14.30
CA LEU A 113 -12.00 -11.44 -13.87
C LEU A 113 -12.56 -12.65 -14.63
N LYS A 114 -12.37 -12.68 -15.97
CA LYS A 114 -12.83 -13.77 -16.85
C LYS A 114 -12.27 -15.16 -16.54
N LEU A 115 -11.19 -15.25 -15.75
CA LEU A 115 -10.59 -16.50 -15.33
C LEU A 115 -10.92 -16.88 -13.89
N ARG A 116 -11.51 -15.98 -13.09
CA ARG A 116 -11.92 -16.31 -11.72
C ARG A 116 -13.02 -17.37 -11.75
N ASN A 117 -12.98 -18.32 -10.81
CA ASN A 117 -13.95 -19.42 -10.69
C ASN A 117 -14.05 -20.37 -11.91
N THR A 118 -13.03 -20.40 -12.78
CA THR A 118 -13.00 -21.28 -13.96
C THR A 118 -12.23 -22.59 -13.75
N GLY A 119 -11.71 -22.85 -12.56
CA GLY A 119 -10.90 -24.04 -12.25
C GLY A 119 -9.46 -24.00 -12.81
N VAL A 120 -9.00 -22.85 -13.31
CA VAL A 120 -7.61 -22.67 -13.78
C VAL A 120 -6.63 -22.73 -12.60
N ASN A 121 -5.48 -23.39 -12.80
CA ASN A 121 -4.42 -23.54 -11.79
C ASN A 121 -3.98 -22.20 -11.16
N GLN A 122 -3.73 -22.23 -9.84
CA GLN A 122 -3.28 -21.09 -9.03
C GLN A 122 -4.26 -19.91 -9.00
N ILE A 123 -5.56 -20.20 -9.02
CA ILE A 123 -6.63 -19.24 -8.75
C ILE A 123 -7.31 -19.65 -7.45
N ILE A 124 -7.30 -18.75 -6.48
CA ILE A 124 -8.17 -18.80 -5.30
C ILE A 124 -9.08 -17.57 -5.35
N ASP A 125 -10.12 -17.54 -4.53
CA ASP A 125 -10.87 -16.31 -4.33
C ASP A 125 -10.01 -15.35 -3.49
N GLN A 126 -9.52 -14.28 -4.14
CA GLN A 126 -8.72 -13.23 -3.50
C GLN A 126 -9.58 -12.02 -3.10
N ILE A 127 -10.88 -12.02 -3.44
CA ILE A 127 -11.77 -10.91 -3.14
C ILE A 127 -12.07 -10.91 -1.65
N GLU A 128 -11.73 -9.80 -0.99
CA GLU A 128 -11.92 -9.62 0.45
C GLU A 128 -11.34 -10.76 1.29
N LEU A 129 -10.27 -11.41 0.82
CA LEU A 129 -9.67 -12.61 1.45
C LEU A 129 -9.38 -12.44 2.95
N TYR A 130 -9.01 -11.22 3.36
CA TYR A 130 -8.67 -10.91 4.75
C TYR A 130 -9.85 -10.38 5.58
N GLY A 131 -11.02 -10.22 4.97
CA GLY A 131 -12.25 -9.74 5.61
C GLY A 131 -12.04 -8.46 6.42
N ASN A 132 -12.53 -8.46 7.66
CA ASN A 132 -12.47 -7.30 8.56
C ASN A 132 -11.10 -7.05 9.19
N LYS A 133 -10.04 -7.78 8.79
CA LYS A 133 -8.68 -7.55 9.29
C LYS A 133 -7.98 -6.40 8.59
N VAL A 134 -8.47 -5.98 7.42
CA VAL A 134 -7.93 -4.83 6.69
C VAL A 134 -8.83 -3.61 6.86
N ARG A 135 -8.24 -2.42 6.87
CA ARG A 135 -8.94 -1.12 6.97
C ARG A 135 -9.67 -0.76 5.67
N CYS A 136 -9.19 -1.28 4.54
CA CYS A 136 -9.71 -1.05 3.21
C CYS A 136 -9.30 -2.20 2.27
N PHE A 137 -10.20 -2.55 1.35
CA PHE A 137 -9.94 -3.46 0.24
C PHE A 137 -10.26 -2.74 -1.08
N GLU A 138 -9.41 -2.91 -2.09
CA GLU A 138 -9.62 -2.42 -3.46
C GLU A 138 -9.25 -3.49 -4.49
N ASP A 139 -10.16 -3.79 -5.44
CA ASP A 139 -9.89 -4.69 -6.56
C ASP A 139 -9.67 -3.88 -7.85
N ILE A 140 -8.40 -3.71 -8.22
CA ILE A 140 -8.00 -2.98 -9.43
C ILE A 140 -8.06 -3.94 -10.62
N LEU A 141 -9.20 -3.84 -11.31
CA LEU A 141 -9.45 -4.57 -12.53
C LEU A 141 -8.62 -4.03 -13.70
N GLU A 142 -8.41 -4.90 -14.68
CA GLU A 142 -7.84 -4.53 -15.96
C GLU A 142 -8.93 -3.90 -16.84
N PRO A 143 -8.71 -2.68 -17.34
CA PRO A 143 -9.64 -2.07 -18.29
C PRO A 143 -9.49 -2.66 -19.70
N ASN A 144 -10.52 -2.51 -20.52
CA ASN A 144 -10.47 -2.93 -21.91
C ASN A 144 -9.61 -1.96 -22.75
N ILE A 145 -8.38 -2.36 -23.09
CA ILE A 145 -7.40 -1.53 -23.82
C ILE A 145 -7.95 -1.03 -25.17
N SER A 146 -8.77 -1.82 -25.86
CA SER A 146 -9.29 -1.45 -27.19
C SER A 146 -10.23 -0.25 -27.19
N GLU A 147 -10.72 0.16 -26.02
CA GLU A 147 -11.66 1.25 -25.87
C GLU A 147 -11.03 2.57 -25.41
N TYR A 148 -9.72 2.59 -25.18
CA TYR A 148 -9.02 3.68 -24.50
C TYR A 148 -8.51 4.74 -25.48
N ASN A 149 -9.22 5.86 -25.55
CA ASN A 149 -8.69 7.11 -26.09
C ASN A 149 -7.91 7.87 -24.99
N LYS A 150 -7.26 9.00 -25.35
CA LYS A 150 -6.48 9.83 -24.41
C LYS A 150 -7.26 10.21 -23.14
N SER A 151 -8.55 10.51 -23.26
CA SER A 151 -9.38 10.91 -22.12
C SER A 151 -9.55 9.77 -21.12
N LYS A 152 -9.90 8.57 -21.60
CA LYS A 152 -10.07 7.40 -20.72
C LYS A 152 -8.76 6.97 -20.07
N ILE A 153 -7.64 7.09 -20.79
CA ILE A 153 -6.30 6.86 -20.21
C ILE A 153 -6.09 7.79 -19.03
N ARG A 154 -6.37 9.09 -19.21
CA ARG A 154 -6.19 10.07 -18.15
C ARG A 154 -7.10 9.79 -16.95
N GLU A 155 -8.37 9.47 -17.19
CA GLU A 155 -9.32 9.09 -16.14
C GLU A 155 -8.84 7.87 -15.34
N TYR A 156 -8.33 6.85 -16.02
CA TYR A 156 -7.79 5.67 -15.35
C TYR A 156 -6.48 5.95 -14.59
N THR A 157 -5.60 6.81 -15.12
CA THR A 157 -4.44 7.32 -14.37
C THR A 157 -4.88 8.00 -13.08
N ASP A 158 -5.85 8.93 -13.17
CA ASP A 158 -6.36 9.67 -12.00
C ASP A 158 -7.03 8.71 -11.01
N TYR A 159 -7.76 7.69 -11.50
CA TYR A 159 -8.31 6.61 -10.67
C TYR A 159 -7.20 5.87 -9.90
N LEU A 160 -6.13 5.41 -10.57
CA LEU A 160 -5.04 4.70 -9.90
C LEU A 160 -4.37 5.54 -8.81
N ARG A 161 -4.10 6.83 -9.10
CA ARG A 161 -3.50 7.76 -8.13
C ARG A 161 -4.42 8.04 -6.94
N ASN A 162 -5.71 8.24 -7.20
CA ASN A 162 -6.70 8.41 -6.14
C ASN A 162 -6.84 7.15 -5.27
N THR A 163 -6.83 5.96 -5.88
CA THR A 163 -6.88 4.69 -5.16
C THR A 163 -5.64 4.51 -4.28
N ALA A 164 -4.44 4.82 -4.78
CA ALA A 164 -3.22 4.82 -3.96
C ALA A 164 -3.36 5.77 -2.75
N CYS A 165 -3.83 7.00 -2.96
CA CYS A 165 -4.06 7.96 -1.89
C CYS A 165 -5.09 7.45 -0.85
N LYS A 166 -6.18 6.83 -1.30
CA LYS A 166 -7.21 6.23 -0.44
C LYS A 166 -6.61 5.13 0.43
N ILE A 167 -5.86 4.22 -0.19
CA ILE A 167 -5.21 3.08 0.47
C ILE A 167 -4.26 3.54 1.56
N ILE A 168 -3.39 4.50 1.27
CA ILE A 168 -2.45 5.01 2.26
C ILE A 168 -3.23 5.71 3.39
N SER A 169 -4.19 6.58 3.06
CA SER A 169 -5.00 7.29 4.06
C SER A 169 -5.76 6.32 4.97
N SER A 170 -6.25 5.20 4.44
CA SER A 170 -6.91 4.15 5.22
C SER A 170 -5.93 3.38 6.11
N SER A 171 -4.70 3.14 5.65
CA SER A 171 -3.65 2.44 6.42
C SER A 171 -3.07 3.31 7.54
N THR A 172 -3.07 4.64 7.36
CA THR A 172 -2.48 5.62 8.30
C THR A 172 -3.52 6.50 8.98
N LYS A 173 -4.78 6.04 9.04
CA LYS A 173 -5.85 6.80 9.67
C LYS A 173 -5.61 6.90 11.16
N LYS A 174 -5.61 8.14 11.68
CA LYS A 174 -5.42 8.43 13.11
C LYS A 174 -6.25 7.50 14.01
N TYR A 175 -5.57 6.88 14.99
CA TYR A 175 -6.11 5.89 15.94
C TYR A 175 -6.66 4.59 15.33
N GLN A 176 -6.52 4.40 14.03
CA GLN A 176 -7.03 3.25 13.29
C GLN A 176 -6.01 2.78 12.24
N ASN A 177 -4.72 3.01 12.47
CA ASN A 177 -3.66 2.50 11.61
C ASN A 177 -3.80 0.99 11.46
N GLY A 178 -3.35 0.44 10.33
CA GLY A 178 -3.42 -1.00 10.12
C GLY A 178 -3.25 -1.42 8.68
N PRO A 179 -3.47 -2.71 8.41
CA PRO A 179 -3.24 -3.27 7.09
C PRO A 179 -4.34 -2.88 6.12
N VAL A 180 -4.00 -2.71 4.85
CA VAL A 180 -4.93 -2.48 3.72
C VAL A 180 -4.59 -3.43 2.59
N HIS A 181 -5.57 -3.85 1.80
CA HIS A 181 -5.38 -4.83 0.74
C HIS A 181 -5.80 -4.28 -0.61
N ILE A 182 -4.91 -4.43 -1.60
CA ILE A 182 -5.13 -4.06 -2.99
C ILE A 182 -4.86 -5.30 -3.83
N ASN A 183 -5.86 -5.70 -4.61
CA ASN A 183 -5.75 -6.79 -5.55
C ASN A 183 -5.61 -6.24 -6.97
N PHE A 184 -4.57 -6.65 -7.71
CA PHE A 184 -4.32 -6.20 -9.08
C PHE A 184 -4.52 -7.35 -10.08
N SER A 185 -5.53 -7.25 -10.93
CA SER A 185 -5.79 -8.23 -11.98
C SER A 185 -4.93 -8.01 -13.22
N PHE A 186 -4.13 -8.98 -13.66
CA PHE A 186 -3.28 -8.85 -14.87
C PHE A 186 -3.56 -9.94 -15.91
N SER A 187 -3.85 -9.57 -17.16
CA SER A 187 -3.77 -10.46 -18.33
C SER A 187 -2.32 -10.61 -18.83
N LYS A 188 -2.02 -11.72 -19.52
CA LYS A 188 -0.73 -11.88 -20.21
C LYS A 188 -0.74 -11.08 -21.52
N PRO A 189 0.43 -10.67 -22.05
CA PRO A 189 1.78 -10.73 -21.46
C PRO A 189 1.95 -9.87 -20.19
N LEU A 190 2.83 -10.32 -19.29
CA LEU A 190 3.10 -9.69 -18.00
C LEU A 190 4.34 -8.79 -18.02
N GLU A 191 5.21 -8.97 -19.00
CA GLU A 191 6.43 -8.20 -19.18
C GLU A 191 6.27 -7.22 -20.34
N PRO A 192 6.76 -5.98 -20.22
CA PRO A 192 6.75 -5.04 -21.32
C PRO A 192 7.66 -5.53 -22.45
N LYS A 193 7.17 -5.48 -23.70
CA LYS A 193 8.00 -5.87 -24.86
C LYS A 193 9.01 -4.80 -25.27
N ASN A 194 8.70 -3.53 -24.99
CA ASN A 194 9.49 -2.40 -25.45
C ASN A 194 10.44 -1.89 -24.36
N GLN A 195 11.72 -2.22 -24.45
CA GLN A 195 12.74 -1.79 -23.50
C GLN A 195 12.92 -0.26 -23.47
N ASN A 196 12.68 0.45 -24.59
CA ASN A 196 12.78 1.91 -24.64
C ASN A 196 11.74 2.61 -23.75
N LEU A 197 10.69 1.91 -23.31
CA LEU A 197 9.76 2.41 -22.30
C LEU A 197 10.46 2.68 -20.98
N ILE A 198 11.43 1.84 -20.62
CA ILE A 198 12.17 1.89 -19.36
C ILE A 198 13.08 3.13 -19.31
N ASP A 199 13.71 3.48 -20.43
CA ASP A 199 14.59 4.65 -20.51
C ASP A 199 13.83 5.98 -20.40
N GLY A 200 12.55 5.99 -20.76
CA GLY A 200 11.68 7.16 -20.76
C GLY A 200 10.85 7.37 -19.50
N LEU A 201 10.97 6.52 -18.48
CA LEU A 201 10.02 6.46 -17.35
C LEU A 201 9.91 7.78 -16.58
N LYS A 202 11.04 8.43 -16.29
CA LYS A 202 11.03 9.72 -15.57
C LYS A 202 10.23 10.77 -16.34
N LYS A 203 10.48 10.91 -17.64
CA LYS A 203 9.72 11.84 -18.50
C LYS A 203 8.24 11.48 -18.54
N LEU A 204 7.91 10.19 -18.60
CA LEU A 204 6.53 9.73 -18.56
C LEU A 204 5.82 10.17 -17.26
N LEU A 205 6.49 10.06 -16.11
CA LEU A 205 5.90 10.41 -14.80
C LEU A 205 5.95 11.92 -14.46
N THR A 206 6.77 12.72 -15.15
CA THR A 206 6.92 14.16 -14.84
C THR A 206 6.40 15.09 -15.93
N GLU A 207 6.47 14.69 -17.19
CA GLU A 207 6.21 15.56 -18.36
C GLU A 207 4.97 15.14 -19.15
N ASP A 208 4.63 13.83 -19.19
CA ASP A 208 3.49 13.35 -19.98
C ASP A 208 2.15 13.74 -19.34
N ASP A 209 1.35 14.53 -20.04
CA ASP A 209 0.02 14.97 -19.58
C ASP A 209 -0.94 13.83 -19.24
N LEU A 210 -0.73 12.61 -19.75
CA LEU A 210 -1.57 11.46 -19.44
C LEU A 210 -1.19 10.76 -18.14
N PHE A 211 0.07 10.85 -17.72
CA PHE A 211 0.62 10.00 -16.67
C PHE A 211 1.26 10.77 -15.53
N LYS A 212 1.55 12.07 -15.71
CA LYS A 212 2.28 12.87 -14.71
C LYS A 212 1.55 12.96 -13.38
N GLY A 213 2.32 12.90 -12.29
CA GLY A 213 1.84 13.19 -10.94
C GLY A 213 1.62 14.69 -10.70
N LYS A 214 1.25 15.05 -9.47
CA LYS A 214 1.09 16.45 -9.08
C LYS A 214 2.44 17.17 -9.07
N LYS A 215 2.44 18.47 -9.39
CA LYS A 215 3.65 19.31 -9.36
C LYS A 215 4.29 19.30 -7.95
N GLY A 216 5.62 19.38 -7.91
CA GLY A 216 6.40 19.45 -6.67
C GLY A 216 6.62 18.11 -5.97
N ASN A 217 6.43 16.99 -6.68
CA ASN A 217 6.52 15.63 -6.13
C ASN A 217 5.57 15.36 -4.95
N LEU A 218 4.48 16.12 -4.86
CA LEU A 218 3.47 15.93 -3.84
C LEU A 218 2.52 14.79 -4.22
N PRO A 219 1.91 14.12 -3.22
CA PRO A 219 0.81 13.22 -3.49
C PRO A 219 -0.36 13.95 -4.15
N PHE A 220 -1.14 13.22 -4.93
CA PHE A 220 -2.30 13.70 -5.66
C PHE A 220 -3.31 14.36 -4.70
N VAL A 221 -3.54 13.72 -3.54
CA VAL A 221 -4.28 14.25 -2.40
C VAL A 221 -3.32 14.68 -1.30
N SER A 222 -3.39 15.93 -0.82
CA SER A 222 -2.49 16.44 0.23
C SER A 222 -2.86 15.96 1.63
N LYS A 223 -1.86 15.86 2.54
CA LYS A 223 -1.99 15.49 3.98
C LYS A 223 -2.48 14.06 4.25
N ILE A 224 -1.86 13.09 3.59
CA ILE A 224 -2.17 11.65 3.77
C ILE A 224 -1.59 11.11 5.09
N LEU A 225 -0.34 11.47 5.39
CA LEU A 225 0.31 11.14 6.66
C LEU A 225 0.00 12.24 7.69
N GLN A 226 -0.85 11.95 8.66
CA GLN A 226 -1.17 12.89 9.74
C GLN A 226 -0.47 12.46 11.03
N LYS A 227 0.35 13.36 11.61
CA LYS A 227 0.76 13.26 13.03
C LYS A 227 -0.43 13.66 13.91
N SER A 228 -0.54 13.03 15.07
CA SER A 228 -1.61 13.31 16.03
C SER A 228 -1.41 14.63 16.77
N GLU A 229 -2.40 15.51 16.75
CA GLU A 229 -2.58 16.56 17.77
C GLU A 229 -3.71 16.19 18.74
N TYR A 230 -3.53 16.49 20.03
CA TYR A 230 -4.50 16.22 21.10
C TYR A 230 -5.56 17.32 21.17
N ASN A 231 -6.82 16.96 21.47
CA ASN A 231 -7.85 17.95 21.77
C ASN A 231 -7.84 18.28 23.28
N ILE A 232 -7.46 19.51 23.62
CA ILE A 232 -7.15 19.95 24.98
C ILE A 232 -8.38 19.97 25.89
N SER A 233 -9.58 20.18 25.36
CA SER A 233 -10.81 20.31 26.17
C SER A 233 -11.24 19.03 26.90
N ASN A 234 -10.85 17.84 26.41
CA ASN A 234 -11.10 16.59 27.12
C ASN A 234 -10.12 16.32 28.26
N LEU A 235 -8.98 17.02 28.29
CA LEU A 235 -7.95 16.84 29.32
C LEU A 235 -8.33 17.51 30.64
N GLU A 236 -9.03 18.65 30.61
CA GLU A 236 -9.37 19.40 31.83
C GLU A 236 -10.29 18.60 32.76
N ASN A 237 -11.31 17.94 32.22
CA ASN A 237 -12.20 17.06 33.00
C ASN A 237 -11.46 15.85 33.56
N LEU A 238 -10.55 15.26 32.78
CA LEU A 238 -9.73 14.13 33.23
C LEU A 238 -8.76 14.56 34.35
N MET A 239 -8.16 15.73 34.21
CA MET A 239 -7.26 16.31 35.20
C MET A 239 -7.97 16.59 36.54
N GLY A 240 -9.21 17.09 36.51
CA GLY A 240 -10.01 17.27 37.72
C GLY A 240 -10.31 15.96 38.45
N LEU A 241 -10.67 14.90 37.70
CA LEU A 241 -10.90 13.57 38.29
C LEU A 241 -9.62 12.95 38.88
N ILE A 242 -8.47 13.19 38.24
CA ILE A 242 -7.16 12.74 38.71
C ILE A 242 -6.73 13.53 39.97
N SER A 243 -6.91 14.85 40.00
CA SER A 243 -6.49 15.69 41.13
C SER A 243 -7.24 15.39 42.42
N ASP A 244 -8.51 14.99 42.31
CA ASP A 244 -9.36 14.67 43.46
C ASP A 244 -9.15 13.24 43.97
N ALA A 245 -8.45 12.39 43.22
CA ALA A 245 -8.24 10.99 43.56
C ALA A 245 -7.11 10.81 44.58
N ARG A 246 -7.41 10.19 45.73
CA ARG A 246 -6.42 9.92 46.79
C ARG A 246 -5.53 8.71 46.55
N ARG A 247 -5.93 7.80 45.66
CA ARG A 247 -5.19 6.57 45.32
C ARG A 247 -5.39 6.29 43.84
N ILE A 248 -4.31 6.36 43.08
CA ILE A 248 -4.33 6.21 41.62
C ILE A 248 -3.50 4.98 41.27
N ILE A 249 -4.03 4.13 40.39
CA ILE A 249 -3.28 3.05 39.76
C ILE A 249 -3.23 3.38 38.26
N VAL A 250 -2.03 3.53 37.72
CA VAL A 250 -1.80 3.72 36.30
C VAL A 250 -1.39 2.37 35.70
N LEU A 251 -2.13 1.90 34.71
CA LEU A 251 -1.80 0.68 33.97
C LEU A 251 -1.29 1.08 32.58
N GLY A 252 0.01 0.95 32.36
CA GLY A 252 0.65 1.19 31.07
C GLY A 252 0.64 -0.07 30.21
N GLY A 253 0.01 -0.01 29.03
CA GLY A 253 0.19 -1.01 27.98
C GLY A 253 1.49 -0.81 27.20
N PRO A 254 1.68 -1.52 26.08
CA PRO A 254 2.79 -1.27 25.16
C PRO A 254 2.83 0.22 24.75
N GLN A 255 3.92 0.92 25.09
CA GLN A 255 4.09 2.33 24.77
C GLN A 255 4.80 2.51 23.42
N GLU A 256 4.17 3.29 22.54
CA GLU A 256 4.76 3.75 21.28
C GLU A 256 4.92 5.27 21.21
N ASP A 257 4.56 5.97 22.30
CA ASP A 257 4.64 7.43 22.42
C ASP A 257 6.10 7.92 22.48
N GLU A 258 6.32 9.20 22.17
CA GLU A 258 7.63 9.84 22.35
C GLU A 258 8.10 9.73 23.81
N LYS A 259 9.42 9.59 24.01
CA LYS A 259 10.07 9.31 25.31
C LYS A 259 9.68 10.28 26.44
N GLU A 260 9.11 11.44 26.13
CA GLU A 260 8.66 12.41 27.13
C GLU A 260 7.53 11.89 28.04
N LEU A 261 6.60 11.09 27.51
CA LEU A 261 5.48 10.59 28.31
C LEU A 261 5.91 9.57 29.39
N PRO A 262 6.74 8.55 29.08
CA PRO A 262 7.31 7.68 30.12
C PRO A 262 8.04 8.47 31.22
N ASN A 263 8.86 9.45 30.84
CA ASN A 263 9.61 10.25 31.82
C ASN A 263 8.67 11.00 32.78
N LYS A 264 7.63 11.65 32.25
CA LYS A 264 6.62 12.37 33.05
C LYS A 264 5.81 11.45 33.98
N ILE A 265 5.58 10.20 33.60
CA ILE A 265 4.87 9.23 34.46
C ILE A 265 5.76 8.80 35.63
N THR A 266 7.07 8.69 35.45
CA THR A 266 8.01 8.39 36.55
C THR A 266 8.17 9.52 37.58
N GLU A 267 7.81 10.75 37.22
CA GLU A 267 7.89 11.93 38.09
C GLU A 267 6.62 12.15 38.95
N LEU A 268 5.54 11.39 38.70
CA LEU A 268 4.28 11.39 39.46
C LEU A 268 4.35 10.44 40.68
#